data_AF-A0A0A2VSM0-F1
#
_entry.id   AF-A0A0A2VSM0-F1
#
_cell.length_a   1.000
_cell.length_b   1.000
_cell.length_c   1.000
_cell.angle_alpha   90.00
_cell.angle_beta   90.00
_cell.angle_gamma   90.00
#
_symmetry.space_group_name_H-M   'P 1'
#
loop_
_entity.id
_entity.type
_entity.pdbx_description
1 polymer ?
#
loop_
_entity_poly.entity_id
_entity_poly.type
_entity_poly.pdbx_seq_one_letter_code
_entity_poly.pdbx_strand_id
1 'polypeptide(L)'
;MGLLSDALRPRQQQQQLPVYQPPGSPSKERFSDDEDDYYYSDEDDSPSSSSRPSHSGYSSRSVSDTMGSSGAALLLPKRPKNTSFTGFFSRFRFRLPTKVTRYVLLVVMGTTLLFIFSLVRASQVENWKVVNGEVPTRPAPPPAWEKFPFLERYYGGIRTLMPLNESEPEYPRENEPVSLGGPGSGEEEVDENKGRSETKPDERVETIDKKAVPPSSAWSNYRHRSVEDNVKECFIDTANQIRVPELRYYTGRPHGFPNHIGGSYELLNLPEDICFERYGRFGPYGFGYSSRMGGLGTGEHSENEGAELVWDSRPHVNFGEVDWADAQRRCLQLNAHRFKAVPTKKAGPQGFINAVPETDKKQKREETAADTPTSSVKENGKPTAEAADTASSDNLTKTGRTAIVFRCWDEFFFREDDIANLRSMIIELSLGSGGRYDVHLLVQVRNDAAHPVWADQEVYEKRIRDVIPKEFQGLVTLWTETQMLSLYQGIHDKWTVGPDHSVHGSYRGLVMAMQHFAYLHPEYDHFWHWEMDVRYTGHYYDLLTKIESWAKEQPRKGLWERNARFYVPATHGSWDDFKHLARVQTETAGPQRRPVRLGPGAARRRERLVRV
;
A
#
# COMPACT_ATOMS: atom_id res chain seq x y z
N MET A 1 53.57 3.03 22.28
CA MET A 1 54.29 3.82 23.31
C MET A 1 54.00 5.28 22.98
N GLY A 2 52.94 5.89 23.52
CA GLY A 2 52.81 6.50 24.86
C GLY A 2 53.09 8.01 24.73
N LEU A 3 52.35 9.00 25.22
CA LEU A 3 51.29 9.20 26.24
C LEU A 3 50.60 10.56 25.89
N LEU A 4 49.26 10.73 25.94
CA LEU A 4 48.43 11.43 26.98
C LEU A 4 49.03 12.78 27.50
N SER A 5 48.32 13.90 27.69
CA SER A 5 46.95 14.11 28.23
C SER A 5 46.46 15.59 28.11
N ASP A 6 45.15 15.76 27.91
CA ASP A 6 44.16 16.66 28.55
C ASP A 6 44.28 18.19 28.79
N ALA A 7 43.23 18.86 28.26
CA ALA A 7 42.26 19.77 28.89
C ALA A 7 42.64 21.22 29.32
N LEU A 8 41.91 22.21 28.78
CA LEU A 8 40.83 22.98 29.46
C LEU A 8 40.44 24.27 28.68
N ARG A 9 39.11 24.53 28.65
CA ARG A 9 38.40 25.73 28.16
C ARG A 9 38.66 26.95 29.07
N PRO A 10 38.43 28.23 28.63
CA PRO A 10 37.07 28.79 28.76
C PRO A 10 36.62 29.91 27.77
N ARG A 11 35.32 29.83 27.42
CA ARG A 11 34.24 30.84 27.41
C ARG A 11 34.43 32.30 26.88
N GLN A 12 33.49 32.63 25.97
CA GLN A 12 32.64 33.84 25.88
C GLN A 12 33.20 35.15 25.27
N GLN A 13 32.66 35.54 24.11
CA GLN A 13 32.07 36.87 23.94
C GLN A 13 31.02 36.90 22.82
N GLN A 14 29.90 37.54 23.14
CA GLN A 14 28.71 37.71 22.32
C GLN A 14 28.97 38.66 21.15
N GLN A 15 28.48 38.33 19.96
CA GLN A 15 28.11 39.33 18.96
C GLN A 15 26.65 39.11 18.58
N GLN A 16 25.81 40.03 19.08
CA GLN A 16 24.42 40.20 18.68
C GLN A 16 24.35 40.50 17.19
N LEU A 17 23.50 39.74 16.49
CA LEU A 17 23.07 40.07 15.13
C LEU A 17 22.00 41.19 15.18
N PRO A 18 21.96 42.10 14.19
CA PRO A 18 21.07 43.25 14.21
C PRO A 18 19.60 42.85 14.05
N VAL A 19 18.73 43.53 14.81
CA VAL A 19 17.27 43.39 14.77
C VAL A 19 16.75 44.01 13.48
N TYR A 20 16.15 43.18 12.61
CA TYR A 20 15.47 43.65 11.41
C TYR A 20 14.06 44.14 11.77
N GLN A 21 13.79 45.42 11.49
CA GLN A 21 12.50 46.07 11.71
C GLN A 21 11.65 45.91 10.42
N PRO A 22 10.42 45.39 10.48
CA PRO A 22 9.63 45.19 9.27
C PRO A 22 9.08 46.53 8.75
N PRO A 23 9.31 46.91 7.48
CA PRO A 23 8.57 47.99 6.86
C PRO A 23 7.14 47.54 6.55
N GLY A 24 6.19 48.40 6.89
CA GLY A 24 4.76 48.16 6.76
C GLY A 24 4.31 47.89 5.33
N SER A 25 3.28 47.03 5.23
CA SER A 25 2.49 46.81 4.02
C SER A 25 1.93 48.13 3.45
N PRO A 26 1.86 48.26 2.12
CA PRO A 26 0.55 48.05 1.51
C PRO A 26 0.57 47.32 0.15
N SER A 27 -0.65 46.97 -0.27
CA SER A 27 -1.10 46.44 -1.58
C SER A 27 -0.73 45.01 -1.98
N LYS A 28 -1.52 44.07 -1.45
CA LYS A 28 -2.39 43.15 -2.19
C LYS A 28 -2.10 43.01 -3.70
N GLU A 29 -1.29 42.02 -4.08
CA GLU A 29 -1.44 41.32 -5.35
C GLU A 29 -1.37 39.80 -5.13
N ARG A 30 -2.14 39.12 -5.95
CA ARG A 30 -2.64 37.75 -5.79
C ARG A 30 -1.98 36.92 -6.88
N PHE A 31 -1.12 35.98 -6.52
CA PHE A 31 -0.71 34.89 -7.39
C PHE A 31 -0.81 33.60 -6.57
N SER A 32 -1.73 32.72 -6.97
CA SER A 32 -1.70 31.31 -6.59
C SER A 32 -0.91 30.58 -7.68
N ASP A 33 0.10 29.84 -7.26
CA ASP A 33 0.61 28.68 -7.98
C ASP A 33 0.18 27.48 -7.12
N ASP A 34 -0.78 26.72 -7.63
CA ASP A 34 -1.18 25.44 -7.07
C ASP A 34 -0.32 24.37 -7.79
N GLU A 35 0.76 23.92 -7.17
CA GLU A 35 1.39 22.62 -7.49
C GLU A 35 0.82 21.58 -6.52
N ASP A 36 0.09 20.60 -7.07
CA ASP A 36 -0.50 19.48 -6.34
C ASP A 36 0.59 18.47 -5.96
N ASP A 37 1.12 18.59 -4.74
CA ASP A 37 2.03 17.61 -4.14
C ASP A 37 1.25 16.41 -3.57
N TYR A 38 1.45 15.24 -4.17
CA TYR A 38 1.04 13.95 -3.62
C TYR A 38 2.06 13.49 -2.56
N TYR A 39 1.70 13.58 -1.28
CA TYR A 39 2.46 12.98 -0.18
C TYR A 39 2.00 11.52 0.03
N TYR A 40 2.91 10.56 -0.19
CA TYR A 40 2.90 9.28 0.51
C TYR A 40 3.49 9.51 1.91
N SER A 41 2.79 9.07 2.95
CA SER A 41 3.27 9.19 4.34
C SER A 41 4.04 7.93 4.70
N ASP A 42 5.33 8.09 4.97
CA ASP A 42 6.11 7.15 5.76
C ASP A 42 5.71 7.32 7.25
N GLU A 43 5.42 6.21 7.90
CA GLU A 43 5.22 6.13 9.35
C GLU A 43 6.59 6.08 10.03
N ASP A 44 6.99 7.16 10.69
CA ASP A 44 8.02 7.14 11.72
C ASP A 44 7.48 7.85 12.98
N ASP A 45 7.40 7.07 14.06
CA ASP A 45 7.01 7.46 15.41
C ASP A 45 8.04 8.42 16.04
N SER A 46 7.60 9.60 16.53
CA SER A 46 7.86 10.12 17.90
C SER A 46 7.55 11.62 18.07
N PRO A 47 7.25 12.10 19.31
CA PRO A 47 6.28 13.16 19.53
C PRO A 47 6.85 14.53 19.94
N SER A 48 5.95 15.51 20.02
CA SER A 48 6.04 16.91 20.50
C SER A 48 6.14 17.95 19.37
N SER A 49 5.48 19.11 19.41
CA SER A 49 4.89 19.86 20.51
C SER A 49 3.75 20.76 20.00
N SER A 50 2.84 21.09 20.92
CA SER A 50 1.66 21.91 20.74
C SER A 50 1.94 23.39 20.48
N SER A 51 1.16 24.01 19.60
CA SER A 51 0.81 25.43 19.71
C SER A 51 -0.64 25.70 19.30
N ARG A 52 -1.35 26.35 20.22
CA ARG A 52 -2.75 26.80 20.20
C ARG A 52 -3.06 27.77 19.04
N PRO A 53 -4.35 27.97 18.74
CA PRO A 53 -4.85 29.29 18.38
C PRO A 53 -5.79 29.88 19.43
N SER A 54 -5.64 31.19 19.55
CA SER A 54 -6.26 32.14 20.46
C SER A 54 -7.64 32.60 20.00
N HIS A 55 -8.51 32.83 20.99
CA HIS A 55 -9.78 33.55 20.87
C HIS A 55 -9.58 35.07 20.75
N SER A 56 -10.39 35.70 19.89
CA SER A 56 -11.18 36.94 20.14
C SER A 56 -11.89 37.30 18.83
N GLY A 57 -13.09 37.84 18.75
CA GLY A 57 -14.08 38.24 19.74
C GLY A 57 -15.18 39.00 19.00
N TYR A 58 -16.43 38.89 19.46
CA TYR A 58 -17.40 39.97 19.31
C TYR A 58 -18.38 39.92 20.47
N SER A 59 -18.56 41.08 21.09
CA SER A 59 -19.33 41.30 22.32
C SER A 59 -20.30 42.45 22.09
N SER A 60 -21.20 42.59 23.08
CA SER A 60 -22.02 43.75 23.43
C SER A 60 -23.46 43.66 22.89
N ARG A 61 -24.53 43.91 23.65
CA ARG A 61 -24.77 44.47 24.99
C ARG A 61 -26.19 44.05 25.43
N SER A 62 -26.46 43.96 26.73
CA SER A 62 -27.72 44.47 27.31
C SER A 62 -27.67 44.53 28.85
N VAL A 63 -27.82 45.73 29.41
CA VAL A 63 -28.39 45.96 30.75
C VAL A 63 -29.08 47.33 30.74
N SER A 64 -30.32 47.37 31.24
CA SER A 64 -30.88 48.36 32.21
C SER A 64 -32.28 48.88 31.87
N ASP A 65 -33.12 48.78 32.91
CA ASP A 65 -34.45 49.30 33.24
C ASP A 65 -34.87 50.70 32.69
N THR A 66 -36.17 50.89 32.41
CA THR A 66 -37.12 51.68 33.25
C THR A 66 -38.48 51.99 32.58
N MET A 67 -39.56 51.80 33.38
CA MET A 67 -40.84 52.52 33.54
C MET A 67 -41.76 52.94 32.36
N GLY A 68 -43.06 52.58 32.49
CA GLY A 68 -44.17 53.55 32.34
C GLY A 68 -45.52 53.07 31.75
N SER A 69 -46.50 52.80 32.63
CA SER A 69 -47.99 53.07 32.54
C SER A 69 -48.79 52.50 31.34
N SER A 70 -49.97 51.86 31.40
CA SER A 70 -51.22 51.97 32.21
C SER A 70 -52.20 50.87 31.69
N GLY A 71 -53.18 50.28 32.39
CA GLY A 71 -53.73 50.39 33.74
C GLY A 71 -54.85 49.34 33.98
N ALA A 72 -55.25 49.20 35.26
CA ALA A 72 -56.47 48.60 35.85
C ALA A 72 -56.79 47.11 35.57
N ALA A 73 -57.31 46.26 36.48
CA ALA A 73 -57.68 46.24 37.90
C ALA A 73 -57.81 44.75 38.28
N LEU A 74 -57.56 44.29 39.52
CA LEU A 74 -58.62 43.97 40.51
C LEU A 74 -57.99 43.42 41.81
N LEU A 75 -58.73 43.60 42.89
CA LEU A 75 -58.36 43.52 44.31
C LEU A 75 -58.56 42.11 44.92
N LEU A 76 -57.62 41.70 45.82
CA LEU A 76 -57.73 41.00 47.14
C LEU A 76 -58.67 39.76 47.33
N PRO A 77 -58.39 38.79 48.24
CA PRO A 77 -58.02 39.05 49.64
C PRO A 77 -57.07 38.07 50.41
N LYS A 78 -56.36 38.68 51.38
CA LYS A 78 -56.15 38.34 52.82
C LYS A 78 -56.05 36.88 53.35
N ARG A 79 -54.90 36.66 54.02
CA ARG A 79 -54.58 35.85 55.24
C ARG A 79 -55.73 35.35 56.14
N PRO A 80 -55.45 34.27 56.91
CA PRO A 80 -55.71 34.24 58.34
C PRO A 80 -54.43 34.18 59.20
N LYS A 81 -54.65 34.42 60.50
CA LYS A 81 -53.71 34.78 61.57
C LYS A 81 -53.29 33.58 62.43
N ASN A 82 -52.15 33.77 63.10
CA ASN A 82 -51.70 33.19 64.38
C ASN A 82 -52.71 32.32 65.16
N THR A 83 -52.25 31.14 65.56
CA THR A 83 -52.58 30.53 66.85
C THR A 83 -51.29 30.33 67.65
N SER A 84 -51.27 30.96 68.80
CA SER A 84 -50.32 30.77 69.89
C SER A 84 -50.43 29.33 70.42
N PHE A 85 -49.33 28.57 70.37
CA PHE A 85 -49.11 27.46 71.28
C PHE A 85 -48.02 27.83 72.27
N THR A 86 -48.47 28.11 73.47
CA THR A 86 -47.69 28.22 74.70
C THR A 86 -47.05 26.89 75.05
N GLY A 87 -45.74 26.94 75.33
CA GLY A 87 -45.07 26.05 76.27
C GLY A 87 -44.61 24.70 75.74
N PHE A 88 -43.29 24.52 75.55
CA PHE A 88 -42.49 23.41 76.07
C PHE A 88 -41.01 23.54 75.64
N PHE A 89 -40.36 24.67 75.95
CA PHE A 89 -38.89 24.74 76.01
C PHE A 89 -38.49 25.40 77.32
N SER A 90 -38.44 24.58 78.37
CA SER A 90 -37.80 24.94 79.63
C SER A 90 -36.94 23.76 80.07
N ARG A 91 -35.65 24.08 80.30
CA ARG A 91 -34.56 23.20 80.77
C ARG A 91 -33.98 22.40 79.59
N PHE A 92 -32.82 22.75 79.04
CA PHE A 92 -31.52 22.77 79.72
C PHE A 92 -30.67 23.99 79.31
N ARG A 93 -30.46 24.93 80.24
CA ARG A 93 -29.31 25.84 80.18
C ARG A 93 -28.08 25.08 80.70
N PHE A 94 -27.37 24.37 79.83
CA PHE A 94 -26.00 23.96 80.13
C PHE A 94 -25.10 25.20 80.05
N ARG A 95 -24.91 25.88 81.18
CA ARG A 95 -23.77 26.79 81.34
C ARG A 95 -22.53 25.92 81.51
N LEU A 96 -21.85 25.64 80.40
CA LEU A 96 -20.50 25.09 80.43
C LEU A 96 -19.59 26.06 81.21
N PRO A 97 -18.70 25.57 82.10
CA PRO A 97 -17.76 26.43 82.82
C PRO A 97 -16.96 27.28 81.83
N THR A 98 -16.81 28.57 82.08
CA THR A 98 -16.15 29.54 81.18
C THR A 98 -14.72 29.14 80.75
N LYS A 99 -14.08 28.23 81.49
CA LYS A 99 -12.79 27.64 81.11
C LYS A 99 -12.92 26.62 79.98
N VAL A 100 -13.95 25.76 80.00
CA VAL A 100 -14.18 24.71 78.99
C VAL A 100 -14.60 25.31 77.65
N THR A 101 -15.48 26.32 77.64
CA THR A 101 -15.85 27.05 76.40
C THR A 101 -14.67 27.79 75.77
N ARG A 102 -13.73 28.31 76.57
CA ARG A 102 -12.48 28.91 76.06
C ARG A 102 -11.57 27.88 75.39
N TYR A 103 -11.40 26.69 75.98
CA TYR A 103 -10.61 25.63 75.34
C TYR A 103 -11.28 25.10 74.07
N VAL A 104 -12.61 24.95 74.04
CA VAL A 104 -13.34 24.55 72.84
C VAL A 104 -13.23 25.61 71.73
N LEU A 105 -13.35 26.90 72.04
CA LEU A 105 -13.14 27.98 71.08
C LEU A 105 -11.70 28.03 70.54
N LEU A 106 -10.71 27.77 71.40
CA LEU A 106 -9.30 27.69 70.97
C LEU A 106 -9.04 26.47 70.09
N VAL A 107 -9.67 25.33 70.36
CA VAL A 107 -9.59 24.14 69.51
C VAL A 107 -10.25 24.40 68.16
N VAL A 108 -11.45 24.99 68.13
CA VAL A 108 -12.15 25.33 66.88
C VAL A 108 -11.40 26.38 66.06
N MET A 109 -10.85 27.42 66.70
CA MET A 109 -9.96 28.37 66.03
C MET A 109 -8.70 27.68 65.50
N GLY A 110 -8.10 26.79 66.30
CA GLY A 110 -6.92 26.04 65.92
C GLY A 110 -7.16 25.15 64.70
N THR A 111 -8.25 24.40 64.67
CA THR A 111 -8.60 23.55 63.52
C THR A 111 -8.98 24.37 62.30
N THR A 112 -9.66 25.50 62.48
CA THR A 112 -10.00 26.42 61.38
C THR A 112 -8.73 27.04 60.78
N LEU A 113 -7.79 27.49 61.61
CA LEU A 113 -6.50 28.01 61.14
C LEU A 113 -5.67 26.92 60.46
N LEU A 114 -5.64 25.70 61.01
CA LEU A 114 -4.92 24.57 60.41
C LEU A 114 -5.51 24.22 59.03
N PHE A 115 -6.84 24.24 58.90
CA PHE A 115 -7.52 24.07 57.61
C PHE A 115 -7.19 25.18 56.61
N ILE A 116 -7.21 26.45 57.05
CA ILE A 116 -6.83 27.61 56.21
C ILE A 116 -5.38 27.47 55.76
N PHE A 117 -4.44 27.17 56.66
CA PHE A 117 -3.04 26.97 56.29
C PHE A 117 -2.83 25.77 55.36
N SER A 118 -3.61 24.69 55.53
CA SER A 118 -3.60 23.55 54.63
C SER A 118 -4.07 23.91 53.22
N LEU A 119 -5.15 24.70 53.10
CA LEU A 119 -5.66 25.16 51.81
C LEU A 119 -4.70 26.15 51.13
N VAL A 120 -4.10 27.06 51.89
CA VAL A 120 -3.08 27.98 51.35
C VAL A 120 -1.87 27.20 50.85
N ARG A 121 -1.40 26.20 51.60
CA ARG A 121 -0.30 25.33 51.16
C ARG A 121 -0.68 24.53 49.92
N ALA A 122 -1.87 23.95 49.87
CA ALA A 122 -2.36 23.22 48.70
C ALA A 122 -2.44 24.15 47.47
N SER A 123 -2.97 25.36 47.63
CA SER A 123 -3.05 26.37 46.56
C SER A 123 -1.66 26.81 46.07
N GLN A 124 -0.71 27.01 46.98
CA GLN A 124 0.67 27.36 46.61
C GLN A 124 1.37 26.21 45.87
N VAL A 125 1.15 24.96 46.29
CA VAL A 125 1.72 23.77 45.63
C VAL A 125 1.13 23.59 44.23
N GLU A 126 -0.18 23.76 44.06
CA GLU A 126 -0.81 23.67 42.74
C GLU A 126 -0.36 24.83 41.83
N ASN A 127 -0.29 26.07 42.34
CA ASN A 127 0.25 27.19 41.57
C ASN A 127 1.73 26.98 41.20
N TRP A 128 2.54 26.40 42.08
CA TRP A 128 3.94 26.06 41.80
C TRP A 128 4.05 25.01 40.69
N LYS A 129 3.23 23.95 40.73
CA LYS A 129 3.16 22.94 39.65
C LYS A 129 2.75 23.56 38.31
N VAL A 130 1.75 24.44 38.30
CA VAL A 130 1.29 25.13 37.08
C VAL A 130 2.35 26.07 36.52
N VAL A 131 3.03 26.85 37.38
CA VAL A 131 4.12 27.77 36.96
C VAL A 131 5.32 27.00 36.40
N ASN A 132 5.62 25.82 36.95
CA ASN A 132 6.71 24.97 36.47
C ASN A 132 6.32 24.08 35.29
N GLY A 133 5.12 24.23 34.74
CA GLY A 133 4.67 23.47 33.57
C GLY A 133 4.30 22.02 33.85
N GLU A 134 4.22 21.60 35.12
CA GLU A 134 3.75 20.28 35.55
C GLU A 134 2.21 20.24 35.57
N VAL A 135 1.57 20.69 34.50
CA VAL A 135 0.14 20.45 34.30
C VAL A 135 0.02 19.00 33.81
N PRO A 136 -0.67 18.09 34.53
CA PRO A 136 -0.93 16.76 34.00
C PRO A 136 -1.71 16.92 32.70
N THR A 137 -1.03 16.70 31.57
CA THR A 137 -1.68 16.62 30.27
C THR A 137 -2.67 15.47 30.37
N ARG A 138 -3.93 15.70 30.00
CA ARG A 138 -4.88 14.59 29.86
C ARG A 138 -4.23 13.52 28.99
N PRO A 139 -4.35 12.23 29.34
CA PRO A 139 -3.86 11.18 28.46
C PRO A 139 -4.47 11.42 27.07
N ALA A 140 -3.67 11.24 26.02
CA ALA A 140 -4.18 11.30 24.67
C ALA A 140 -5.37 10.32 24.56
N PRO A 141 -6.46 10.70 23.86
CA PRO A 141 -7.52 9.74 23.60
C PRO A 141 -6.92 8.51 22.91
N PRO A 142 -7.47 7.31 23.14
CA PRO A 142 -7.01 6.12 22.45
C PRO A 142 -7.07 6.35 20.94
N PRO A 143 -6.11 5.80 20.17
CA PRO A 143 -6.14 5.86 18.72
C PRO A 143 -7.50 5.41 18.16
N ALA A 144 -7.97 6.06 17.10
CA ALA A 144 -9.29 5.75 16.53
C ALA A 144 -9.42 4.28 16.08
N TRP A 145 -8.32 3.63 15.72
CA TRP A 145 -8.29 2.24 15.30
C TRP A 145 -8.66 1.25 16.42
N GLU A 146 -8.46 1.60 17.70
CA GLU A 146 -8.85 0.77 18.84
C GLU A 146 -10.38 0.66 19.00
N LYS A 147 -11.15 1.52 18.32
CA LYS A 147 -12.62 1.44 18.31
C LYS A 147 -13.13 0.31 17.42
N PHE A 148 -12.31 -0.21 16.51
CA PHE A 148 -12.71 -1.27 15.61
C PHE A 148 -12.46 -2.62 16.28
N PRO A 149 -13.47 -3.52 16.33
CA PRO A 149 -13.27 -4.86 16.88
C PRO A 149 -12.27 -5.63 16.03
N PHE A 150 -11.45 -6.45 16.69
CA PHE A 150 -10.55 -7.37 16.00
C PHE A 150 -11.37 -8.42 15.23
N LEU A 151 -10.99 -8.68 13.96
CA LEU A 151 -11.67 -9.65 13.11
C LEU A 151 -11.16 -11.06 13.42
N GLU A 152 -11.85 -11.79 14.29
CA GLU A 152 -11.44 -13.13 14.71
C GLU A 152 -11.62 -14.15 13.58
N ARG A 153 -12.66 -13.99 12.75
CA ARG A 153 -13.02 -14.95 11.69
C ARG A 153 -12.13 -14.85 10.47
N TYR A 154 -11.46 -13.72 10.27
CA TYR A 154 -10.42 -13.58 9.26
C TYR A 154 -9.32 -14.66 9.42
N TYR A 155 -9.03 -15.05 10.66
CA TYR A 155 -8.02 -16.07 11.01
C TYR A 155 -8.60 -17.47 11.23
N GLY A 156 -9.86 -17.75 10.81
CA GLY A 156 -10.54 -19.02 11.07
C GLY A 156 -9.89 -20.27 10.43
N GLY A 157 -9.09 -20.07 9.38
CA GLY A 157 -8.34 -21.13 8.71
C GLY A 157 -9.19 -22.13 7.91
N ILE A 158 -8.54 -23.12 7.29
CA ILE A 158 -9.18 -24.05 6.35
C ILE A 158 -10.09 -25.12 6.99
N ARG A 159 -10.09 -25.25 8.32
CA ARG A 159 -10.98 -26.21 9.02
C ARG A 159 -12.40 -25.68 9.18
N THR A 160 -12.58 -24.36 9.07
CA THR A 160 -13.87 -23.70 9.22
C THR A 160 -14.48 -23.34 7.87
N LEU A 161 -14.03 -23.93 6.76
CA LEU A 161 -14.55 -23.60 5.44
C LEU A 161 -16.06 -23.89 5.34
N MET A 162 -16.77 -22.94 4.73
CA MET A 162 -18.18 -23.04 4.35
C MET A 162 -18.38 -22.46 2.95
N PRO A 163 -19.40 -22.94 2.20
CA PRO A 163 -19.85 -22.31 0.97
C PRO A 163 -20.19 -20.83 1.16
N LEU A 164 -19.92 -19.99 0.14
CA LEU A 164 -20.12 -18.54 0.24
C LEU A 164 -21.58 -18.14 0.55
N ASN A 165 -22.55 -18.89 0.05
CA ASN A 165 -23.98 -18.68 0.27
C ASN A 165 -24.47 -19.09 1.68
N GLU A 166 -23.63 -19.80 2.44
CA GLU A 166 -23.97 -20.31 3.78
C GLU A 166 -23.24 -19.56 4.90
N SER A 167 -22.29 -18.68 4.58
CA SER A 167 -21.49 -17.94 5.56
C SER A 167 -21.96 -16.49 5.69
N GLU A 168 -22.32 -16.08 6.90
CA GLU A 168 -22.53 -14.67 7.24
C GLU A 168 -21.17 -14.00 7.51
N PRO A 169 -20.85 -12.85 6.89
CA PRO A 169 -19.57 -12.17 7.09
C PRO A 169 -19.47 -11.51 8.47
N GLU A 170 -18.30 -11.59 9.12
CA GLU A 170 -18.05 -10.88 10.39
C GLU A 170 -18.04 -9.36 10.19
N TYR A 171 -17.64 -8.90 9.01
CA TYR A 171 -17.58 -7.50 8.63
C TYR A 171 -17.83 -7.34 7.12
N PRO A 172 -18.53 -6.28 6.67
CA PRO A 172 -19.24 -5.29 7.48
C PRO A 172 -20.48 -5.90 8.15
N ARG A 173 -20.76 -5.48 9.39
CA ARG A 173 -21.99 -5.88 10.09
C ARG A 173 -23.15 -5.06 9.57
N GLU A 174 -24.10 -5.70 8.91
CA GLU A 174 -25.36 -5.04 8.56
C GLU A 174 -26.07 -4.64 9.87
N ASN A 175 -26.38 -3.35 10.02
CA ASN A 175 -27.17 -2.74 11.11
C ASN A 175 -26.44 -2.29 12.39
N GLU A 176 -25.10 -2.28 12.47
CA GLU A 176 -24.41 -1.48 13.51
C GLU A 176 -24.15 -0.07 12.98
N PRO A 177 -24.74 1.00 13.57
CA PRO A 177 -24.36 2.35 13.21
C PRO A 177 -22.88 2.52 13.55
N VAL A 178 -22.05 2.69 12.52
CA VAL A 178 -20.67 3.14 12.70
C VAL A 178 -20.76 4.47 13.43
N SER A 179 -20.43 4.46 14.72
CA SER A 179 -20.38 5.67 15.52
C SER A 179 -19.20 6.50 15.04
N LEU A 180 -19.41 7.26 13.96
CA LEU A 180 -18.58 8.37 13.52
C LEU A 180 -18.78 9.55 14.51
N GLY A 181 -18.57 9.28 15.79
CA GLY A 181 -18.56 10.28 16.85
C GLY A 181 -17.19 10.94 16.89
N GLY A 182 -17.06 12.10 16.24
CA GLY A 182 -16.01 13.06 16.53
C GLY A 182 -16.04 13.49 18.00
N PRO A 183 -14.93 13.98 18.57
CA PRO A 183 -14.89 14.37 19.97
C PRO A 183 -15.70 15.66 20.16
N GLY A 184 -16.97 15.51 20.58
CA GLY A 184 -17.78 16.61 21.07
C GLY A 184 -19.14 16.74 20.40
N SER A 185 -20.08 15.87 20.77
CA SER A 185 -21.50 16.24 20.83
C SER A 185 -22.30 15.14 21.50
N GLY A 186 -23.03 15.51 22.55
CA GLY A 186 -24.23 14.79 22.98
C GLY A 186 -24.00 13.69 24.00
N GLU A 187 -24.26 14.03 25.25
CA GLU A 187 -24.66 13.09 26.29
C GLU A 187 -25.84 12.24 25.75
N GLU A 188 -25.68 10.92 25.69
CA GLU A 188 -26.81 10.00 25.65
C GLU A 188 -26.84 9.21 26.95
N GLU A 189 -27.97 9.38 27.65
CA GLU A 189 -28.35 8.67 28.86
C GLU A 189 -28.38 7.16 28.59
N VAL A 190 -27.61 6.41 29.38
CA VAL A 190 -27.69 4.95 29.39
C VAL A 190 -28.94 4.56 30.17
N ASP A 191 -29.99 4.20 29.44
CA ASP A 191 -31.20 3.59 30.00
C ASP A 191 -30.90 2.11 30.31
N GLU A 192 -30.50 1.85 31.56
CA GLU A 192 -30.35 0.51 32.13
C GLU A 192 -31.72 -0.15 32.32
N ASN A 193 -32.31 -0.72 31.25
CA ASN A 193 -33.20 -1.88 31.40
C ASN A 193 -33.57 -2.53 30.06
N LYS A 194 -32.82 -3.57 29.68
CA LYS A 194 -33.38 -4.72 28.95
C LYS A 194 -32.47 -5.91 29.13
N GLY A 195 -32.99 -6.93 29.81
CA GLY A 195 -32.27 -8.13 30.20
C GLY A 195 -31.55 -8.79 29.03
N ARG A 196 -30.22 -8.66 29.04
CA ARG A 196 -29.33 -9.58 28.37
C ARG A 196 -29.09 -10.71 29.36
N SER A 197 -29.63 -11.88 29.04
CA SER A 197 -29.32 -13.13 29.74
C SER A 197 -27.80 -13.30 29.80
N GLU A 198 -27.22 -13.02 30.97
CA GLU A 198 -25.87 -13.43 31.33
C GLU A 198 -25.87 -14.96 31.45
N THR A 199 -25.73 -15.65 30.32
CA THR A 199 -25.17 -17.00 30.36
C THR A 199 -23.70 -16.85 30.72
N LYS A 200 -23.39 -17.22 31.97
CA LYS A 200 -22.04 -17.37 32.52
C LYS A 200 -21.09 -18.02 31.50
N PRO A 201 -19.82 -17.58 31.42
CA PRO A 201 -18.77 -18.30 30.72
C PRO A 201 -18.28 -19.46 31.60
N ASP A 202 -19.17 -20.39 31.95
CA ASP A 202 -18.77 -21.65 32.57
C ASP A 202 -18.64 -22.69 31.45
N GLU A 203 -17.41 -23.19 31.30
CA GLU A 203 -17.07 -24.48 30.68
C GLU A 203 -17.79 -24.82 29.36
N ARG A 204 -17.39 -24.15 28.29
CA ARG A 204 -17.40 -24.79 26.97
C ARG A 204 -16.03 -24.67 26.31
N VAL A 205 -15.02 -25.15 27.04
CA VAL A 205 -13.97 -25.93 26.38
C VAL A 205 -14.64 -27.25 25.98
N GLU A 206 -15.58 -27.17 25.03
CA GLU A 206 -15.78 -28.32 24.16
C GLU A 206 -14.42 -28.50 23.51
N THR A 207 -13.78 -29.60 23.89
CA THR A 207 -12.79 -30.29 23.09
C THR A 207 -13.16 -30.07 21.64
N ILE A 208 -12.47 -29.14 20.97
CA ILE A 208 -12.55 -28.99 19.52
C ILE A 208 -11.94 -30.30 19.04
N ASP A 209 -12.79 -31.31 18.82
CA ASP A 209 -12.47 -32.40 17.93
C ASP A 209 -11.98 -31.70 16.67
N LYS A 210 -10.67 -31.78 16.42
CA LYS A 210 -10.03 -31.08 15.32
C LYS A 210 -10.76 -31.50 14.06
N LYS A 211 -11.66 -30.63 13.57
CA LYS A 211 -12.43 -30.89 12.36
C LYS A 211 -11.42 -31.20 11.27
N ALA A 212 -11.59 -32.35 10.62
CA ALA A 212 -10.65 -32.83 9.62
C ALA A 212 -10.41 -31.78 8.54
N VAL A 213 -9.20 -31.69 8.01
CA VAL A 213 -8.92 -30.79 6.90
C VAL A 213 -9.74 -31.22 5.67
N PRO A 214 -10.52 -30.32 5.06
CA PRO A 214 -11.27 -30.65 3.86
C PRO A 214 -10.34 -31.01 2.70
N PRO A 215 -10.77 -31.85 1.74
CA PRO A 215 -9.91 -32.22 0.61
C PRO A 215 -9.65 -31.01 -0.29
N SER A 216 -8.39 -30.81 -0.68
CA SER A 216 -8.01 -29.79 -1.66
C SER A 216 -8.18 -30.31 -3.09
N SER A 217 -8.41 -29.41 -4.04
CA SER A 217 -8.51 -29.70 -5.47
C SER A 217 -7.37 -29.05 -6.25
N ALA A 218 -6.90 -29.71 -7.31
CA ALA A 218 -5.92 -29.11 -8.21
C ALA A 218 -6.54 -27.91 -8.95
N TRP A 219 -5.75 -26.86 -9.18
CA TRP A 219 -6.19 -25.66 -9.89
C TRP A 219 -6.77 -25.98 -11.26
N SER A 220 -6.34 -27.07 -11.89
CA SER A 220 -6.90 -27.51 -13.17
C SER A 220 -8.38 -27.86 -13.16
N ASN A 221 -8.92 -28.20 -12.00
CA ASN A 221 -10.33 -28.53 -11.81
C ASN A 221 -11.21 -27.28 -11.65
N TYR A 222 -10.61 -26.09 -11.46
CA TYR A 222 -11.38 -24.86 -11.34
C TYR A 222 -11.96 -24.45 -12.70
N ARG A 223 -13.29 -24.47 -12.82
CA ARG A 223 -13.99 -24.29 -14.11
C ARG A 223 -13.84 -22.89 -14.71
N HIS A 224 -13.75 -21.87 -13.87
CA HIS A 224 -13.70 -20.45 -14.28
C HIS A 224 -12.27 -19.89 -14.33
N ARG A 225 -11.26 -20.76 -14.44
CA ARG A 225 -9.86 -20.36 -14.62
C ARG A 225 -9.61 -19.91 -16.05
N SER A 226 -8.68 -18.98 -16.19
CA SER A 226 -8.11 -18.60 -17.48
C SER A 226 -7.27 -19.76 -18.04
N VAL A 227 -7.44 -20.06 -19.32
CA VAL A 227 -6.67 -21.08 -20.06
C VAL A 227 -6.14 -20.44 -21.34
N GLU A 228 -4.88 -20.71 -21.66
CA GLU A 228 -4.32 -20.34 -22.97
C GLU A 228 -4.58 -21.44 -23.99
N ASP A 229 -5.02 -21.05 -25.18
CA ASP A 229 -5.20 -21.96 -26.29
C ASP A 229 -3.88 -22.21 -27.04
N ASN A 230 -3.73 -23.41 -27.61
CA ASN A 230 -2.63 -23.81 -28.50
C ASN A 230 -1.21 -23.71 -27.88
N VAL A 231 -1.11 -23.82 -26.56
CA VAL A 231 0.17 -23.85 -25.84
C VAL A 231 0.78 -25.24 -25.90
N LYS A 232 2.05 -25.30 -26.32
CA LYS A 232 2.90 -26.47 -26.11
C LYS A 232 3.50 -26.37 -24.71
N GLU A 233 3.40 -27.47 -23.96
CA GLU A 233 3.84 -27.56 -22.56
C GLU A 233 5.33 -27.21 -22.41
N CYS A 234 5.64 -26.39 -21.40
CA CYS A 234 6.98 -25.94 -21.08
C CYS A 234 7.53 -26.65 -19.83
N PHE A 235 8.85 -26.79 -19.77
CA PHE A 235 9.55 -27.53 -18.71
C PHE A 235 10.67 -26.69 -18.10
N ILE A 236 10.94 -26.90 -16.82
CA ILE A 236 11.96 -26.15 -16.08
C ILE A 236 13.35 -26.54 -16.56
N ASP A 237 13.60 -27.82 -16.80
CA ASP A 237 14.90 -28.37 -17.16
C ASP A 237 15.09 -28.49 -18.68
N THR A 238 16.34 -28.59 -19.10
CA THR A 238 16.72 -28.76 -20.51
C THR A 238 16.38 -30.13 -21.08
N ALA A 239 16.21 -31.15 -20.23
CA ALA A 239 15.82 -32.50 -20.65
C ALA A 239 14.29 -32.66 -20.81
N ASN A 240 13.50 -31.61 -20.54
CA ASN A 240 12.04 -31.60 -20.62
C ASN A 240 11.37 -32.67 -19.74
N GLN A 241 11.87 -32.87 -18.52
CA GLN A 241 11.37 -33.91 -17.59
C GLN A 241 10.69 -33.31 -16.36
N ILE A 242 11.14 -32.14 -15.90
CA ILE A 242 10.69 -31.54 -14.66
C ILE A 242 9.48 -30.64 -14.92
N ARG A 243 8.36 -31.03 -14.32
CA ARG A 243 7.14 -30.23 -14.28
C ARG A 243 6.88 -29.74 -12.86
N VAL A 244 6.47 -28.49 -12.71
CA VAL A 244 6.07 -27.94 -11.42
C VAL A 244 4.70 -28.50 -11.03
N PRO A 245 4.45 -28.93 -9.78
CA PRO A 245 3.11 -29.21 -9.30
C PRO A 245 2.14 -28.05 -9.56
N GLU A 246 0.86 -28.36 -9.78
CA GLU A 246 -0.15 -27.31 -9.89
C GLU A 246 -0.52 -26.77 -8.50
N LEU A 247 -0.99 -25.52 -8.45
CA LEU A 247 -1.59 -24.98 -7.22
C LEU A 247 -2.77 -25.85 -6.80
N ARG A 248 -3.05 -25.84 -5.49
CA ARG A 248 -4.23 -26.47 -4.92
C ARG A 248 -5.08 -25.45 -4.19
N TYR A 249 -6.39 -25.57 -4.35
CA TYR A 249 -7.37 -24.72 -3.68
C TYR A 249 -8.36 -25.56 -2.87
N TYR A 250 -9.04 -24.91 -1.93
CA TYR A 250 -10.12 -25.47 -1.15
C TYR A 250 -11.42 -24.75 -1.50
N THR A 251 -12.51 -25.48 -1.60
CA THR A 251 -13.83 -24.89 -1.87
C THR A 251 -14.39 -24.25 -0.61
N GLY A 252 -14.93 -23.03 -0.73
CA GLY A 252 -15.49 -22.24 0.35
C GLY A 252 -14.52 -21.22 0.95
N ARG A 253 -15.00 -20.46 1.93
CA ARG A 253 -14.23 -19.49 2.73
C ARG A 253 -14.31 -19.84 4.21
N PRO A 254 -13.34 -19.42 5.05
CA PRO A 254 -13.46 -19.57 6.48
C PRO A 254 -14.79 -18.97 6.95
N HIS A 255 -15.53 -19.70 7.76
CA HIS A 255 -16.80 -19.23 8.32
C HIS A 255 -16.62 -17.86 8.98
N GLY A 256 -17.42 -16.89 8.56
CA GLY A 256 -17.35 -15.52 9.05
C GLY A 256 -16.31 -14.63 8.36
N PHE A 257 -15.61 -15.10 7.31
CA PHE A 257 -14.58 -14.31 6.65
C PHE A 257 -15.17 -12.98 6.14
N PRO A 258 -14.51 -11.84 6.39
CA PRO A 258 -15.04 -10.52 6.06
C PRO A 258 -15.23 -10.31 4.55
N ASN A 259 -16.24 -9.53 4.20
CA ASN A 259 -16.45 -9.05 2.84
C ASN A 259 -15.49 -7.88 2.54
N HIS A 260 -15.19 -7.73 1.25
CA HIS A 260 -14.36 -6.64 0.75
C HIS A 260 -15.14 -5.31 0.82
N ILE A 261 -14.53 -4.26 1.38
CA ILE A 261 -15.16 -2.92 1.43
C ILE A 261 -15.00 -2.14 0.12
N GLY A 262 -13.98 -2.46 -0.67
CA GLY A 262 -13.66 -1.77 -1.92
C GLY A 262 -13.22 -2.76 -2.97
N GLY A 263 -13.33 -2.35 -4.24
CA GLY A 263 -13.14 -3.27 -5.36
C GLY A 263 -14.29 -4.26 -5.51
N SER A 264 -14.13 -5.25 -6.40
CA SER A 264 -15.14 -6.28 -6.64
C SER A 264 -14.49 -7.50 -7.30
N TYR A 265 -14.70 -8.67 -6.71
CA TYR A 265 -14.32 -9.96 -7.31
C TYR A 265 -15.11 -10.20 -8.60
N GLU A 266 -16.42 -9.96 -8.56
CA GLU A 266 -17.33 -10.13 -9.70
C GLU A 266 -16.91 -9.29 -10.91
N LEU A 267 -16.59 -8.00 -10.74
CA LEU A 267 -16.18 -7.13 -11.86
C LEU A 267 -14.91 -7.60 -12.54
N LEU A 268 -13.95 -8.13 -11.78
CA LEU A 268 -12.72 -8.69 -12.32
C LEU A 268 -12.88 -10.18 -12.64
N ASN A 269 -14.06 -10.77 -12.49
CA ASN A 269 -14.31 -12.20 -12.65
C ASN A 269 -13.35 -13.08 -11.81
N LEU A 270 -12.89 -12.58 -10.67
CA LEU A 270 -11.98 -13.28 -9.77
C LEU A 270 -12.74 -14.25 -8.86
N PRO A 271 -12.12 -15.36 -8.46
CA PRO A 271 -12.78 -16.35 -7.62
C PRO A 271 -12.98 -15.80 -6.19
N GLU A 272 -14.23 -15.79 -5.72
CA GLU A 272 -14.60 -15.43 -4.34
C GLU A 272 -15.04 -16.66 -3.52
N ASP A 273 -15.25 -17.81 -4.16
CA ASP A 273 -15.83 -19.02 -3.58
C ASP A 273 -14.79 -20.08 -3.17
N ILE A 274 -13.50 -19.76 -3.22
CA ILE A 274 -12.40 -20.68 -2.91
C ILE A 274 -11.35 -20.01 -2.03
N CYS A 275 -10.53 -20.83 -1.38
CA CYS A 275 -9.37 -20.39 -0.63
C CYS A 275 -8.08 -21.10 -1.08
N PHE A 276 -7.00 -20.35 -1.11
CA PHE A 276 -5.65 -20.88 -1.22
C PHE A 276 -5.01 -20.89 0.16
N GLU A 277 -4.39 -22.00 0.51
CA GLU A 277 -3.60 -22.12 1.74
C GLU A 277 -2.11 -22.21 1.40
N ARG A 278 -1.24 -21.78 2.32
CA ARG A 278 0.22 -21.68 2.15
C ARG A 278 0.87 -22.86 1.41
N TYR A 279 0.50 -24.12 1.71
CA TYR A 279 1.05 -25.29 1.00
C TYR A 279 0.48 -25.44 -0.40
N GLY A 280 -0.83 -25.29 -0.58
CA GLY A 280 -1.47 -25.32 -1.90
C GLY A 280 -1.04 -24.16 -2.80
N ARG A 281 -0.68 -23.02 -2.22
CA ARG A 281 -0.25 -21.80 -2.93
C ARG A 281 1.25 -21.77 -3.22
N PHE A 282 2.08 -22.04 -2.22
CA PHE A 282 3.54 -21.88 -2.31
C PHE A 282 4.32 -23.19 -2.31
N GLY A 283 3.68 -24.33 -2.01
CA GLY A 283 4.31 -25.65 -2.08
C GLY A 283 4.90 -25.96 -3.45
N PRO A 284 4.21 -25.66 -4.57
CA PRO A 284 4.78 -25.74 -5.91
C PRO A 284 6.07 -24.93 -6.13
N TYR A 285 6.35 -23.93 -5.29
CA TYR A 285 7.43 -22.96 -5.44
C TYR A 285 8.55 -23.11 -4.40
N GLY A 286 8.55 -24.23 -3.65
CA GLY A 286 9.61 -24.55 -2.70
C GLY A 286 9.21 -24.45 -1.23
N PHE A 287 7.98 -24.07 -0.91
CA PHE A 287 7.51 -24.06 0.48
C PHE A 287 7.26 -25.48 0.98
N GLY A 288 7.59 -25.78 2.24
CA GLY A 288 7.25 -27.06 2.90
C GLY A 288 8.35 -28.13 2.83
N TYR A 289 9.51 -27.83 2.24
CA TYR A 289 10.64 -28.76 2.22
C TYR A 289 12.00 -28.04 2.25
N SER A 290 13.03 -28.76 2.73
CA SER A 290 14.33 -28.18 3.08
C SER A 290 15.07 -27.55 1.90
N SER A 291 15.88 -26.52 2.18
CA SER A 291 16.77 -25.89 1.18
C SER A 291 17.80 -26.85 0.61
N ARG A 292 18.17 -27.92 1.34
CA ARG A 292 19.07 -28.98 0.84
C ARG A 292 18.45 -29.83 -0.26
N MET A 293 17.13 -29.95 -0.27
CA MET A 293 16.37 -30.56 -1.36
C MET A 293 15.97 -29.52 -2.42
N GLY A 294 16.47 -28.29 -2.29
CA GLY A 294 16.22 -27.15 -3.17
C GLY A 294 14.87 -26.45 -2.97
N GLY A 295 14.23 -26.67 -1.82
CA GLY A 295 13.11 -25.88 -1.34
C GLY A 295 13.58 -24.58 -0.68
N LEU A 296 12.70 -23.97 0.11
CA LEU A 296 12.97 -22.74 0.85
C LEU A 296 13.42 -23.02 2.29
N GLY A 297 13.14 -24.21 2.84
CA GLY A 297 13.32 -24.49 4.27
C GLY A 297 12.19 -23.95 5.15
N THR A 298 11.36 -23.04 4.62
CA THR A 298 10.17 -22.52 5.31
C THR A 298 9.02 -23.53 5.25
N GLY A 299 8.29 -23.70 6.36
CA GLY A 299 7.10 -24.55 6.42
C GLY A 299 7.38 -26.04 6.60
N GLU A 300 8.63 -26.45 6.84
CA GLU A 300 9.00 -27.87 7.05
C GLU A 300 8.41 -28.45 8.35
N HIS A 301 8.32 -27.64 9.41
CA HIS A 301 7.86 -28.05 10.73
C HIS A 301 6.52 -27.40 11.14
N SER A 302 5.78 -26.89 10.16
CA SER A 302 4.45 -26.31 10.39
C SER A 302 3.36 -27.38 10.24
N GLU A 303 2.15 -27.07 10.69
CA GLU A 303 1.00 -27.95 10.50
C GLU A 303 0.74 -28.16 8.99
N ASN A 304 0.86 -29.40 8.51
CA ASN A 304 0.91 -29.72 7.09
C ASN A 304 -0.08 -30.82 6.67
N GLU A 305 -1.14 -31.03 7.45
CA GLU A 305 -2.19 -32.01 7.13
C GLU A 305 -2.80 -31.71 5.75
N GLY A 306 -2.70 -32.67 4.82
CA GLY A 306 -3.19 -32.52 3.44
C GLY A 306 -2.20 -31.88 2.46
N ALA A 307 -1.02 -31.45 2.93
CA ALA A 307 0.00 -30.84 2.09
C ALA A 307 0.68 -31.86 1.15
N GLU A 308 0.71 -33.14 1.53
CA GLU A 308 1.27 -34.24 0.73
C GLU A 308 0.64 -34.32 -0.67
N LEU A 309 -0.63 -33.90 -0.81
CA LEU A 309 -1.35 -33.86 -2.08
C LEU A 309 -0.76 -32.88 -3.11
N VAL A 310 0.08 -31.94 -2.68
CA VAL A 310 0.83 -31.04 -3.58
C VAL A 310 1.88 -31.82 -4.35
N TRP A 311 2.56 -32.77 -3.69
CA TRP A 311 3.70 -33.51 -4.26
C TRP A 311 3.39 -34.98 -4.59
N ASP A 312 2.18 -35.46 -4.32
CA ASP A 312 1.75 -36.84 -4.59
C ASP A 312 1.97 -37.26 -6.05
N SER A 313 1.76 -36.32 -6.99
CA SER A 313 1.92 -36.58 -8.42
C SER A 313 3.31 -36.25 -8.99
N ARG A 314 4.12 -35.45 -8.29
CA ARG A 314 5.37 -34.86 -8.84
C ARG A 314 6.41 -34.66 -7.73
N PRO A 315 7.68 -35.03 -7.97
CA PRO A 315 8.73 -34.91 -6.97
C PRO A 315 9.07 -33.45 -6.67
N HIS A 316 9.73 -33.24 -5.52
CA HIS A 316 10.34 -31.94 -5.19
C HIS A 316 11.34 -31.50 -6.25
N VAL A 317 11.37 -30.19 -6.51
CA VAL A 317 12.24 -29.58 -7.51
C VAL A 317 13.41 -28.90 -6.81
N ASN A 318 14.63 -29.12 -7.29
CA ASN A 318 15.77 -28.36 -6.81
C ASN A 318 15.87 -27.01 -7.52
N PHE A 319 15.26 -25.97 -6.97
CA PHE A 319 15.19 -24.66 -7.62
C PHE A 319 16.51 -23.88 -7.62
N GLY A 320 17.41 -24.12 -6.66
CA GLY A 320 18.66 -23.35 -6.52
C GLY A 320 19.63 -23.49 -7.70
N GLU A 321 19.40 -24.47 -8.59
CA GLU A 321 20.20 -24.73 -9.79
C GLU A 321 19.47 -24.39 -11.09
N VAL A 322 18.24 -23.90 -11.01
CA VAL A 322 17.41 -23.58 -12.19
C VAL A 322 17.88 -22.27 -12.80
N ASP A 323 18.11 -22.27 -14.12
CA ASP A 323 18.27 -21.02 -14.89
C ASP A 323 16.89 -20.59 -15.42
N TRP A 324 16.27 -19.63 -14.72
CA TRP A 324 14.95 -19.14 -15.09
C TRP A 324 14.94 -18.40 -16.43
N ALA A 325 16.05 -17.75 -16.80
CA ALA A 325 16.15 -17.05 -18.07
C ALA A 325 16.17 -18.03 -19.24
N ASP A 326 16.91 -19.13 -19.10
CA ASP A 326 16.91 -20.20 -20.10
C ASP A 326 15.55 -20.91 -20.19
N ALA A 327 14.90 -21.19 -19.06
CA ALA A 327 13.57 -21.79 -19.03
C ALA A 327 12.52 -20.93 -19.76
N GLN A 328 12.51 -19.61 -19.50
CA GLN A 328 11.66 -18.64 -20.22
C GLN A 328 11.95 -18.66 -21.73
N ARG A 329 13.23 -18.61 -22.12
CA ARG A 329 13.67 -18.60 -23.52
C ARG A 329 13.25 -19.87 -24.27
N ARG A 330 13.47 -21.05 -23.70
CA ARG A 330 13.07 -22.34 -24.30
C ARG A 330 11.56 -22.43 -24.46
N CYS A 331 10.80 -21.99 -23.44
CA CYS A 331 9.35 -21.98 -23.50
C CYS A 331 8.83 -21.07 -24.62
N LEU A 332 9.44 -19.89 -24.80
CA LEU A 332 9.14 -18.98 -25.90
C LEU A 332 9.45 -19.61 -27.26
N GLN A 333 10.63 -20.20 -27.43
CA GLN A 333 11.03 -20.83 -28.69
C GLN A 333 10.05 -21.93 -29.10
N LEU A 334 9.62 -22.75 -28.15
CA LEU A 334 8.64 -23.82 -28.38
C LEU A 334 7.27 -23.28 -28.82
N ASN A 335 6.87 -22.11 -28.31
CA ASN A 335 5.57 -21.47 -28.53
C ASN A 335 5.61 -20.28 -29.50
N ALA A 336 6.71 -20.09 -30.22
CA ALA A 336 6.94 -18.92 -31.08
C ALA A 336 5.88 -18.75 -32.18
N HIS A 337 5.19 -19.83 -32.58
CA HIS A 337 4.11 -19.79 -33.57
C HIS A 337 2.92 -18.90 -33.15
N ARG A 338 2.77 -18.63 -31.84
CA ARG A 338 1.66 -17.83 -31.28
C ARG A 338 1.92 -16.32 -31.32
N PHE A 339 3.17 -15.89 -31.47
CA PHE A 339 3.57 -14.50 -31.23
C PHE A 339 3.94 -13.77 -32.52
N LYS A 340 3.81 -12.44 -32.46
CA LYS A 340 4.28 -11.54 -33.53
C LYS A 340 5.80 -11.68 -33.69
N ALA A 341 6.28 -11.49 -34.92
CA ALA A 341 7.72 -11.46 -35.17
C ALA A 341 8.36 -10.26 -34.45
N VAL A 342 9.55 -10.46 -33.89
CA VAL A 342 10.29 -9.40 -33.20
C VAL A 342 10.68 -8.30 -34.19
N PRO A 343 10.38 -7.02 -33.91
CA PRO A 343 10.82 -5.92 -34.76
C PRO A 343 12.34 -5.88 -34.89
N THR A 344 12.86 -5.75 -36.10
CA THR A 344 14.31 -5.65 -36.34
C THR A 344 14.81 -4.29 -35.84
N LYS A 345 15.51 -4.28 -34.70
CA LYS A 345 16.14 -3.05 -34.19
C LYS A 345 17.32 -2.66 -35.07
N LYS A 346 17.32 -1.44 -35.62
CA LYS A 346 18.56 -0.81 -36.11
C LYS A 346 19.43 -0.52 -34.90
N ALA A 347 20.61 -1.13 -34.81
CA ALA A 347 21.56 -0.88 -33.74
C ALA A 347 21.91 0.63 -33.76
N GLY A 348 21.31 1.39 -32.83
CA GLY A 348 21.76 2.75 -32.53
C GLY A 348 23.15 2.69 -31.90
N PRO A 349 23.89 3.82 -31.86
CA PRO A 349 25.19 3.86 -31.22
C PRO A 349 25.07 3.41 -29.75
N GLN A 350 25.66 2.25 -29.45
CA GLN A 350 25.68 1.62 -28.14
C GLN A 350 26.67 2.41 -27.25
N GLY A 351 26.18 3.43 -26.54
CA GLY A 351 27.02 4.21 -25.63
C GLY A 351 27.18 3.58 -24.25
N PHE A 352 26.22 2.74 -23.83
CA PHE A 352 26.21 2.09 -22.52
C PHE A 352 26.26 0.58 -22.67
N ILE A 353 26.88 -0.06 -21.68
CA ILE A 353 26.76 -1.50 -21.49
C ILE A 353 25.33 -1.80 -21.09
N ASN A 354 24.61 -2.45 -21.99
CA ASN A 354 23.26 -2.92 -21.77
C ASN A 354 23.28 -4.45 -21.81
N ALA A 355 22.57 -5.11 -20.89
CA ALA A 355 22.34 -6.54 -20.91
C ALA A 355 21.50 -6.93 -22.13
N VAL A 356 22.12 -6.95 -23.31
CA VAL A 356 21.62 -7.79 -24.40
C VAL A 356 22.39 -9.11 -24.25
N PRO A 357 21.73 -10.20 -23.84
CA PRO A 357 22.39 -11.47 -23.61
C PRO A 357 23.21 -11.89 -24.85
N GLU A 358 24.46 -12.33 -24.62
CA GLU A 358 25.41 -12.67 -25.69
C GLU A 358 24.91 -13.76 -26.66
N THR A 359 23.86 -14.50 -26.30
CA THR A 359 23.29 -15.55 -27.14
C THR A 359 22.72 -15.01 -28.46
N ASP A 360 22.18 -13.78 -28.47
CA ASP A 360 21.68 -13.15 -29.70
C ASP A 360 22.83 -12.71 -30.63
N LYS A 361 24.02 -12.44 -30.08
CA LYS A 361 25.21 -12.13 -30.88
C LYS A 361 25.78 -13.40 -31.54
N LYS A 362 25.67 -14.57 -30.90
CA LYS A 362 26.12 -15.86 -31.48
C LYS A 362 25.19 -16.33 -32.60
N GLN A 363 23.87 -16.29 -32.41
CA GLN A 363 22.91 -16.67 -33.47
C GLN A 363 23.05 -15.80 -34.72
N LYS A 364 23.23 -14.48 -34.55
CA LYS A 364 23.44 -13.57 -35.68
C LYS A 364 24.75 -13.82 -36.43
N ARG A 365 25.80 -14.31 -35.75
CA ARG A 365 27.11 -14.64 -36.36
C ARG A 365 27.09 -15.97 -37.11
N GLU A 366 26.26 -16.93 -36.68
CA GLU A 366 26.06 -18.20 -37.40
C GLU A 366 25.18 -18.01 -38.64
N GLU A 367 24.14 -17.17 -38.58
CA GLU A 367 23.32 -16.82 -39.76
C GLU A 367 24.10 -16.02 -40.82
N THR A 368 25.00 -15.12 -40.42
CA THR A 368 25.82 -14.35 -41.39
C THR A 368 27.01 -15.13 -41.95
N ALA A 369 27.41 -16.24 -41.33
CA ALA A 369 28.49 -17.09 -41.85
C ALA A 369 28.01 -18.14 -42.87
N ALA A 370 26.70 -18.38 -42.97
CA ALA A 370 26.12 -19.37 -43.87
C ALA A 370 25.87 -18.86 -45.31
N ASP A 371 25.85 -17.53 -45.53
CA ASP A 371 25.61 -16.95 -46.86
C ASP A 371 26.90 -16.40 -47.49
N THR A 372 27.64 -17.29 -48.15
CA THR A 372 28.59 -16.89 -49.22
C THR A 372 28.30 -17.73 -50.46
N PRO A 373 27.69 -17.16 -51.53
CA PRO A 373 27.36 -17.94 -52.72
C PRO A 373 28.58 -18.00 -53.66
N THR A 374 29.08 -19.19 -53.93
CA THR A 374 29.89 -19.44 -55.13
C THR A 374 29.00 -20.04 -56.20
N SER A 375 28.86 -19.32 -57.30
CA SER A 375 28.06 -19.64 -58.48
C SER A 375 28.53 -20.89 -59.22
N SER A 376 27.62 -21.82 -59.56
CA SER A 376 27.57 -22.47 -60.89
C SER A 376 26.39 -23.45 -61.07
N VAL A 377 25.54 -23.11 -62.06
CA VAL A 377 24.91 -23.97 -63.10
C VAL A 377 23.80 -25.00 -62.74
N LYS A 378 22.71 -24.84 -63.50
CA LYS A 378 21.48 -25.63 -63.76
C LYS A 378 21.63 -27.17 -63.77
N GLU A 379 20.63 -27.90 -63.27
CA GLU A 379 19.67 -28.70 -64.09
C GLU A 379 18.61 -29.45 -63.25
N ASN A 380 17.57 -29.90 -63.97
CA ASN A 380 16.27 -30.41 -63.53
C ASN A 380 16.28 -31.62 -62.57
N GLY A 381 15.33 -31.62 -61.61
CA GLY A 381 14.96 -32.78 -60.81
C GLY A 381 13.62 -32.59 -60.10
N LYS A 382 12.61 -33.33 -60.57
CA LYS A 382 11.23 -33.46 -60.07
C LYS A 382 11.15 -33.61 -58.53
N PRO A 383 10.28 -32.88 -57.79
CA PRO A 383 10.11 -33.13 -56.37
C PRO A 383 9.23 -34.37 -56.15
N THR A 384 9.82 -35.38 -55.52
CA THR A 384 9.10 -36.50 -54.91
C THR A 384 8.30 -35.95 -53.73
N ALA A 385 6.99 -36.19 -53.74
CA ALA A 385 6.07 -35.82 -52.69
C ALA A 385 6.34 -36.66 -51.44
N GLU A 386 6.77 -36.00 -50.35
CA GLU A 386 6.61 -36.46 -48.97
C GLU A 386 7.05 -35.34 -48.01
N ALA A 387 6.23 -34.28 -47.92
CA ALA A 387 6.16 -33.32 -46.81
C ALA A 387 5.12 -32.24 -47.16
N ALA A 388 3.88 -32.65 -47.39
CA ALA A 388 2.76 -31.74 -47.51
C ALA A 388 1.61 -32.34 -46.71
N ASP A 389 1.69 -32.20 -45.39
CA ASP A 389 0.51 -32.24 -44.55
C ASP A 389 0.62 -31.19 -43.45
N THR A 390 -0.47 -30.42 -43.32
CA THR A 390 -0.75 -29.32 -42.38
C THR A 390 -0.19 -27.93 -42.69
N ALA A 391 -0.31 -27.51 -43.95
CA ALA A 391 -0.67 -26.11 -44.23
C ALA A 391 -2.17 -25.90 -43.96
N SER A 392 -2.54 -25.77 -42.67
CA SER A 392 -3.90 -25.40 -42.24
C SER A 392 -3.90 -24.59 -40.93
N SER A 393 -2.96 -23.65 -40.77
CA SER A 393 -2.92 -22.73 -39.61
C SER A 393 -2.95 -21.24 -39.98
N ASP A 394 -3.50 -20.89 -41.15
CA ASP A 394 -3.53 -19.51 -41.67
C ASP A 394 -4.61 -18.59 -41.04
N ASN A 395 -5.10 -18.88 -39.82
CA ASN A 395 -6.04 -18.01 -39.11
C ASN A 395 -5.74 -17.87 -37.60
N LEU A 396 -4.51 -18.15 -37.13
CA LEU A 396 -4.16 -17.84 -35.74
C LEU A 396 -3.77 -16.36 -35.63
N THR A 397 -4.58 -15.56 -34.95
CA THR A 397 -4.28 -14.17 -34.63
C THR A 397 -3.06 -14.10 -33.69
N LYS A 398 -1.92 -13.70 -34.24
CA LYS A 398 -0.67 -13.56 -33.48
C LYS A 398 -0.82 -12.52 -32.37
N THR A 399 -0.50 -12.91 -31.15
CA THR A 399 -0.65 -12.06 -29.96
C THR A 399 0.67 -11.37 -29.60
N GLY A 400 0.57 -10.21 -28.97
CA GLY A 400 1.71 -9.50 -28.39
C GLY A 400 2.23 -10.16 -27.13
N ARG A 401 3.48 -9.89 -26.77
CA ARG A 401 4.06 -10.35 -25.49
C ARG A 401 4.08 -9.23 -24.47
N THR A 402 4.04 -9.60 -23.20
CA THR A 402 4.04 -8.68 -22.07
C THR A 402 5.26 -8.93 -21.18
N ALA A 403 6.05 -7.90 -20.88
CA ALA A 403 7.10 -8.00 -19.87
C ALA A 403 6.56 -7.64 -18.48
N ILE A 404 6.85 -8.48 -17.49
CA ILE A 404 6.65 -8.17 -16.07
C ILE A 404 8.01 -7.83 -15.49
N VAL A 405 8.21 -6.56 -15.16
CA VAL A 405 9.50 -6.03 -14.73
C VAL A 405 9.43 -5.74 -13.24
N PHE A 406 10.07 -6.62 -12.47
CA PHE A 406 10.28 -6.41 -11.05
C PHE A 406 11.36 -5.38 -10.81
N ARG A 407 11.10 -4.48 -9.90
CA ARG A 407 12.00 -3.38 -9.55
C ARG A 407 12.60 -3.62 -8.19
N CYS A 408 13.93 -3.64 -8.12
CA CYS A 408 14.68 -3.76 -6.88
C CYS A 408 16.01 -3.00 -6.98
N TRP A 409 16.82 -3.09 -5.93
CA TRP A 409 18.15 -2.50 -5.87
C TRP A 409 19.18 -3.56 -5.50
N ASP A 410 20.44 -3.26 -5.76
CA ASP A 410 21.57 -4.18 -5.59
C ASP A 410 21.91 -4.52 -4.13
N GLU A 411 21.27 -3.87 -3.16
CA GLU A 411 21.36 -4.21 -1.73
C GLU A 411 20.06 -4.86 -1.23
N PHE A 412 19.14 -5.23 -2.13
CA PHE A 412 17.89 -5.89 -1.77
C PHE A 412 18.17 -7.26 -1.15
N PHE A 413 17.61 -7.50 0.04
CA PHE A 413 17.78 -8.76 0.75
C PHE A 413 16.66 -9.74 0.40
N PHE A 414 16.94 -10.67 -0.50
CA PHE A 414 15.98 -11.69 -0.93
C PHE A 414 15.66 -12.66 0.21
N ARG A 415 14.43 -12.56 0.72
CA ARG A 415 13.88 -13.51 1.69
C ARG A 415 13.18 -14.66 0.99
N GLU A 416 12.84 -15.68 1.76
CA GLU A 416 12.21 -16.90 1.26
C GLU A 416 10.86 -16.62 0.58
N ASP A 417 10.12 -15.61 1.05
CA ASP A 417 8.85 -15.19 0.45
C ASP A 417 9.05 -14.46 -0.89
N ASP A 418 10.07 -13.61 -1.02
CA ASP A 418 10.44 -12.97 -2.28
C ASP A 418 10.79 -14.01 -3.35
N ILE A 419 11.59 -15.01 -2.96
CA ILE A 419 11.99 -16.12 -3.83
C ILE A 419 10.75 -16.93 -4.24
N ALA A 420 9.88 -17.28 -3.29
CA ALA A 420 8.62 -17.98 -3.58
C ALA A 420 7.75 -17.18 -4.56
N ASN A 421 7.65 -15.87 -4.35
CA ASN A 421 6.85 -14.98 -5.17
C ASN A 421 7.40 -14.90 -6.61
N LEU A 422 8.71 -14.67 -6.78
CA LEU A 422 9.37 -14.65 -8.08
C LEU A 422 9.21 -15.98 -8.83
N ARG A 423 9.48 -17.11 -8.17
CA ARG A 423 9.25 -18.45 -8.74
C ARG A 423 7.81 -18.62 -9.19
N SER A 424 6.85 -18.22 -8.35
CA SER A 424 5.43 -18.33 -8.68
C SER A 424 5.06 -17.51 -9.93
N MET A 425 5.55 -16.28 -10.04
CA MET A 425 5.26 -15.44 -11.20
C MET A 425 5.93 -15.98 -12.47
N ILE A 426 7.19 -16.45 -12.41
CA ILE A 426 7.87 -17.05 -13.58
C ILE A 426 7.13 -18.30 -14.05
N ILE A 427 6.80 -19.20 -13.12
CA ILE A 427 6.15 -20.46 -13.47
C ILE A 427 4.72 -20.23 -13.97
N GLU A 428 3.91 -19.45 -13.26
CA GLU A 428 2.51 -19.24 -13.62
C GLU A 428 2.37 -18.37 -14.87
N LEU A 429 3.15 -17.29 -14.98
CA LEU A 429 3.04 -16.33 -16.07
C LEU A 429 3.86 -16.75 -17.28
N SER A 430 5.14 -17.09 -17.14
CA SER A 430 5.96 -17.40 -18.32
C SER A 430 5.78 -18.83 -18.79
N LEU A 431 5.99 -19.82 -17.92
CA LEU A 431 5.87 -21.23 -18.33
C LEU A 431 4.40 -21.63 -18.54
N GLY A 432 3.50 -21.23 -17.65
CA GLY A 432 2.08 -21.57 -17.67
C GLY A 432 1.32 -20.99 -18.86
N SER A 433 1.71 -19.80 -19.34
CA SER A 433 1.07 -19.18 -20.52
C SER A 433 1.76 -19.52 -21.86
N GLY A 434 2.81 -20.34 -21.84
CA GLY A 434 3.61 -20.65 -23.03
C GLY A 434 4.37 -19.42 -23.57
N GLY A 435 4.91 -18.58 -22.68
CA GLY A 435 5.76 -17.44 -23.03
C GLY A 435 5.04 -16.14 -23.39
N ARG A 436 3.73 -16.01 -23.10
CA ARG A 436 2.98 -14.74 -23.32
C ARG A 436 3.50 -13.63 -22.41
N TYR A 437 3.82 -13.99 -21.17
CA TYR A 437 4.48 -13.12 -20.21
C TYR A 437 5.96 -13.49 -20.07
N ASP A 438 6.80 -12.50 -19.84
CA ASP A 438 8.24 -12.65 -19.63
C ASP A 438 8.66 -11.86 -18.40
N VAL A 439 9.30 -12.52 -17.43
CA VAL A 439 9.66 -11.90 -16.16
C VAL A 439 11.10 -11.40 -16.20
N HIS A 440 11.33 -10.17 -15.72
CA HIS A 440 12.64 -9.52 -15.66
C HIS A 440 12.87 -8.87 -14.31
N LEU A 441 14.14 -8.72 -13.93
CA LEU A 441 14.57 -7.94 -12.76
C LEU A 441 15.28 -6.67 -13.24
N LEU A 442 14.68 -5.50 -13.01
CA LEU A 442 15.31 -4.20 -13.24
C LEU A 442 15.92 -3.71 -11.92
N VAL A 443 17.24 -3.80 -11.82
CA VAL A 443 17.98 -3.63 -10.57
C VAL A 443 18.74 -2.31 -10.58
N GLN A 444 18.44 -1.42 -9.65
CA GLN A 444 19.22 -0.20 -9.45
C GLN A 444 20.54 -0.54 -8.75
N VAL A 445 21.66 -0.08 -9.31
CA VAL A 445 22.94 -0.03 -8.59
C VAL A 445 23.06 1.34 -7.93
N ARG A 446 22.96 1.37 -6.59
CA ARG A 446 22.93 2.62 -5.82
C ARG A 446 24.29 3.30 -5.73
N ASN A 447 25.34 2.53 -5.47
CA ASN A 447 26.71 3.04 -5.41
C ASN A 447 27.42 2.87 -6.76
N ASP A 448 26.98 3.62 -7.76
CA ASP A 448 27.49 3.56 -9.13
C ASP A 448 28.94 4.08 -9.27
N ALA A 449 29.40 4.91 -8.33
CA ALA A 449 30.79 5.33 -8.23
C ALA A 449 31.73 4.16 -7.87
N ALA A 450 31.32 3.27 -6.95
CA ALA A 450 32.08 2.07 -6.61
C ALA A 450 31.89 0.94 -7.63
N HIS A 451 30.74 0.92 -8.31
CA HIS A 451 30.34 -0.11 -9.26
C HIS A 451 29.92 0.53 -10.59
N PRO A 452 30.88 0.92 -11.46
CA PRO A 452 30.60 1.57 -12.75
C PRO A 452 30.06 0.59 -13.80
N VAL A 453 28.93 -0.06 -13.52
CA VAL A 453 28.30 -1.11 -14.34
C VAL A 453 27.90 -0.62 -15.73
N TRP A 454 27.70 0.69 -15.90
CA TRP A 454 27.37 1.28 -17.20
C TRP A 454 28.57 1.40 -18.15
N ALA A 455 29.81 1.28 -17.63
CA ALA A 455 31.05 1.45 -18.37
C ALA A 455 31.92 0.19 -18.46
N ASP A 456 31.77 -0.77 -17.54
CA ASP A 456 32.58 -2.00 -17.48
C ASP A 456 31.72 -3.27 -17.40
N GLN A 457 31.89 -4.17 -18.37
CA GLN A 457 31.14 -5.42 -18.51
C GLN A 457 31.49 -6.42 -17.41
N GLU A 458 32.76 -6.48 -17.01
CA GLU A 458 33.20 -7.42 -15.98
C GLU A 458 32.63 -7.00 -14.63
N VAL A 459 32.59 -5.69 -14.34
CA VAL A 459 31.94 -5.14 -13.15
C VAL A 459 30.43 -5.40 -13.18
N TYR A 460 29.78 -5.26 -14.35
CA TYR A 460 28.37 -5.57 -14.54
C TYR A 460 28.04 -7.02 -14.15
N GLU A 461 28.72 -7.98 -14.75
CA GLU A 461 28.50 -9.42 -14.51
C GLU A 461 28.91 -9.83 -13.09
N LYS A 462 29.96 -9.23 -12.56
CA LYS A 462 30.36 -9.44 -11.16
C LYS A 462 29.29 -8.94 -10.21
N ARG A 463 28.73 -7.74 -10.42
CA ARG A 463 27.70 -7.19 -9.54
C ARG A 463 26.48 -8.10 -9.49
N ILE A 464 26.02 -8.61 -10.63
CA ILE A 464 24.93 -9.61 -10.68
C ILE A 464 25.26 -10.85 -9.83
N ARG A 465 26.45 -11.43 -10.01
CA ARG A 465 26.86 -12.63 -9.28
C ARG A 465 26.96 -12.41 -7.76
N ASP A 466 27.36 -11.21 -7.35
CA ASP A 466 27.56 -10.88 -5.95
C ASP A 466 26.23 -10.61 -5.20
N VAL A 467 25.20 -10.08 -5.88
CA VAL A 467 23.98 -9.58 -5.22
C VAL A 467 22.69 -10.32 -5.57
N ILE A 468 22.64 -11.03 -6.70
CA ILE A 468 21.41 -11.69 -7.17
C ILE A 468 21.50 -13.20 -6.92
N PRO A 469 20.43 -13.83 -6.35
CA PRO A 469 20.38 -15.28 -6.21
C PRO A 469 20.63 -16.00 -7.53
N LYS A 470 21.41 -17.10 -7.47
CA LYS A 470 21.91 -17.82 -8.64
C LYS A 470 20.83 -18.13 -9.68
N GLU A 471 19.63 -18.51 -9.22
CA GLU A 471 18.52 -18.89 -10.11
C GLU A 471 17.97 -17.73 -10.96
N PHE A 472 18.13 -16.48 -10.52
CA PHE A 472 17.57 -15.29 -11.18
C PHE A 472 18.59 -14.45 -11.95
N GLN A 473 19.88 -14.80 -11.90
CA GLN A 473 20.97 -13.97 -12.46
C GLN A 473 20.78 -13.65 -13.95
N GLY A 474 20.23 -14.59 -14.73
CA GLY A 474 19.96 -14.39 -16.16
C GLY A 474 18.78 -13.46 -16.49
N LEU A 475 17.99 -13.05 -15.50
CA LEU A 475 16.81 -12.19 -15.68
C LEU A 475 17.12 -10.70 -15.47
N VAL A 476 18.36 -10.36 -15.15
CA VAL A 476 18.71 -9.06 -14.58
C VAL A 476 19.12 -8.06 -15.66
N THR A 477 18.54 -6.86 -15.56
CA THR A 477 19.03 -5.65 -16.19
C THR A 477 19.40 -4.64 -15.12
N LEU A 478 20.70 -4.38 -14.94
CA LEU A 478 21.19 -3.30 -14.07
C LEU A 478 20.99 -1.93 -14.70
N TRP A 479 20.71 -0.93 -13.86
CA TRP A 479 20.71 0.48 -14.23
C TRP A 479 21.28 1.35 -13.10
N THR A 480 21.70 2.58 -13.42
CA THR A 480 22.25 3.54 -12.43
C THR A 480 21.67 4.94 -12.62
N GLU A 481 21.77 5.77 -11.58
CA GLU A 481 21.37 7.18 -11.66
C GLU A 481 22.22 7.94 -12.68
N THR A 482 23.55 7.74 -12.69
CA THR A 482 24.45 8.38 -13.66
C THR A 482 24.11 8.02 -15.10
N GLN A 483 23.70 6.77 -15.35
CA GLN A 483 23.21 6.34 -16.66
C GLN A 483 21.92 7.06 -17.05
N MET A 484 20.96 7.19 -16.12
CA MET A 484 19.71 7.91 -16.39
C MET A 484 19.94 9.40 -16.64
N LEU A 485 20.81 10.05 -15.87
CA LEU A 485 21.26 11.43 -16.10
C LEU A 485 21.83 11.60 -17.51
N SER A 486 22.63 10.64 -17.97
CA SER A 486 23.28 10.70 -19.28
C SER A 486 22.31 10.46 -20.45
N LEU A 487 21.26 9.65 -20.25
CA LEU A 487 20.24 9.36 -21.26
C LEU A 487 19.17 10.45 -21.34
N TYR A 488 18.75 10.99 -20.21
CA TYR A 488 17.67 11.96 -20.07
C TYR A 488 18.19 13.38 -19.87
N GLN A 489 19.15 13.76 -20.73
CA GLN A 489 19.76 15.09 -20.68
C GLN A 489 18.71 16.20 -20.85
N GLY A 490 18.82 17.24 -20.02
CA GLY A 490 17.90 18.39 -20.03
C GLY A 490 16.73 18.26 -19.05
N ILE A 491 16.59 17.14 -18.35
CA ILE A 491 15.71 17.06 -17.16
C ILE A 491 16.53 17.48 -15.95
N HIS A 492 16.35 18.73 -15.53
CA HIS A 492 17.07 19.28 -14.38
C HIS A 492 16.27 19.04 -13.10
N ASP A 493 16.98 18.68 -12.03
CA ASP A 493 16.33 18.62 -10.74
C ASP A 493 16.07 20.03 -10.20
N LYS A 494 14.86 20.22 -9.68
CA LYS A 494 14.46 21.41 -8.92
C LYS A 494 14.70 21.24 -7.41
N TRP A 495 15.09 20.02 -6.98
CA TRP A 495 15.32 19.64 -5.59
C TRP A 495 14.11 19.88 -4.67
N THR A 496 12.89 19.78 -5.20
CA THR A 496 11.65 20.04 -4.46
C THR A 496 11.43 19.06 -3.30
N VAL A 497 11.96 17.85 -3.43
CA VAL A 497 11.86 16.77 -2.42
C VAL A 497 13.16 16.63 -1.61
N GLY A 498 14.10 17.58 -1.75
CA GLY A 498 15.39 17.54 -1.07
C GLY A 498 16.51 16.84 -1.87
N PRO A 499 17.77 16.91 -1.37
CA PRO A 499 18.97 16.47 -2.09
C PRO A 499 19.10 14.96 -2.26
N ASP A 500 18.44 14.17 -1.40
CA ASP A 500 18.52 12.71 -1.43
C ASP A 500 17.56 12.06 -2.45
N HIS A 501 16.70 12.87 -3.08
CA HIS A 501 15.67 12.42 -4.02
C HIS A 501 15.84 13.07 -5.40
N SER A 502 17.02 12.82 -5.98
CA SER A 502 17.34 13.21 -7.35
C SER A 502 16.25 12.80 -8.34
N VAL A 503 15.94 13.67 -9.31
CA VAL A 503 14.98 13.41 -10.40
C VAL A 503 15.34 12.17 -11.22
N HIS A 504 16.61 11.76 -11.24
CA HIS A 504 17.10 10.56 -11.92
C HIS A 504 17.28 9.36 -10.98
N GLY A 505 17.17 9.56 -9.67
CA GLY A 505 17.25 8.52 -8.65
C GLY A 505 16.02 7.62 -8.65
N SER A 506 16.02 6.53 -7.88
CA SER A 506 14.94 5.53 -7.87
C SER A 506 13.58 6.03 -7.42
N TYR A 507 13.51 7.10 -6.63
CA TYR A 507 12.22 7.65 -6.21
C TYR A 507 11.46 8.30 -7.38
N ARG A 508 12.15 9.01 -8.28
CA ARG A 508 11.52 9.84 -9.34
C ARG A 508 11.90 9.40 -10.76
N GLY A 509 13.12 8.92 -10.94
CA GLY A 509 13.70 8.48 -12.20
C GLY A 509 13.41 7.03 -12.57
N LEU A 510 12.71 6.26 -11.73
CA LEU A 510 12.38 4.86 -12.00
C LEU A 510 11.65 4.66 -13.32
N VAL A 511 10.76 5.58 -13.68
CA VAL A 511 10.04 5.56 -14.96
C VAL A 511 10.98 5.75 -16.15
N MET A 512 12.08 6.49 -15.97
CA MET A 512 13.13 6.65 -16.99
C MET A 512 13.86 5.31 -17.22
N ALA A 513 14.24 4.61 -16.16
CA ALA A 513 14.87 3.29 -16.26
C ALA A 513 13.93 2.28 -16.94
N MET A 514 12.65 2.28 -16.55
CA MET A 514 11.63 1.43 -17.16
C MET A 514 11.40 1.75 -18.65
N GLN A 515 11.39 3.03 -19.03
CA GLN A 515 11.28 3.44 -20.42
C GLN A 515 12.53 3.05 -21.22
N HIS A 516 13.71 3.16 -20.63
CA HIS A 516 14.94 2.71 -21.26
C HIS A 516 14.93 1.19 -21.47
N PHE A 517 14.51 0.41 -20.48
CA PHE A 517 14.28 -1.03 -20.60
C PHE A 517 13.33 -1.33 -21.77
N ALA A 518 12.16 -0.68 -21.82
CA ALA A 518 11.20 -0.88 -22.91
C ALA A 518 11.78 -0.52 -24.30
N TYR A 519 12.65 0.49 -24.37
CA TYR A 519 13.37 0.82 -25.61
C TYR A 519 14.38 -0.25 -26.02
N LEU A 520 14.97 -0.97 -25.07
CA LEU A 520 15.89 -2.08 -25.30
C LEU A 520 15.18 -3.35 -25.73
N HIS A 521 13.92 -3.53 -25.36
CA HIS A 521 13.12 -4.73 -25.58
C HIS A 521 11.91 -4.51 -26.50
N PRO A 522 12.11 -4.31 -27.82
CA PRO A 522 11.03 -4.10 -28.79
C PRO A 522 10.15 -5.34 -29.03
N GLU A 523 10.52 -6.51 -28.50
CA GLU A 523 9.76 -7.76 -28.56
C GLU A 523 8.47 -7.75 -27.72
N TYR A 524 8.29 -6.78 -26.82
CA TYR A 524 7.10 -6.66 -25.98
C TYR A 524 6.18 -5.53 -26.43
N ASP A 525 4.87 -5.81 -26.45
CA ASP A 525 3.82 -4.82 -26.72
C ASP A 525 3.39 -4.09 -25.43
N HIS A 526 3.52 -4.76 -24.28
CA HIS A 526 3.06 -4.28 -22.98
C HIS A 526 4.11 -4.50 -21.89
N PHE A 527 4.08 -3.65 -20.87
CA PHE A 527 5.00 -3.71 -19.74
C PHE A 527 4.23 -3.48 -18.44
N TRP A 528 4.47 -4.34 -17.45
CA TRP A 528 4.00 -4.18 -16.09
C TRP A 528 5.19 -3.85 -15.19
N HIS A 529 5.09 -2.74 -14.48
CA HIS A 529 6.12 -2.29 -13.55
C HIS A 529 5.74 -2.74 -12.15
N TRP A 530 6.38 -3.80 -11.66
CA TRP A 530 5.91 -4.58 -10.51
C TRP A 530 6.84 -4.40 -9.30
N GLU A 531 6.30 -4.02 -8.14
CA GLU A 531 7.14 -3.92 -6.93
C GLU A 531 7.46 -5.30 -6.35
N MET A 532 8.62 -5.38 -5.70
CA MET A 532 9.02 -6.58 -4.96
C MET A 532 8.12 -6.90 -3.77
N ASP A 533 7.33 -5.96 -3.25
CA ASP A 533 6.45 -6.15 -2.08
C ASP A 533 5.01 -6.53 -2.45
N VAL A 534 4.63 -6.49 -3.73
CA VAL A 534 3.29 -6.93 -4.15
C VAL A 534 3.16 -8.43 -3.97
N ARG A 535 2.09 -8.85 -3.29
CA ARG A 535 1.74 -10.25 -3.06
C ARG A 535 0.31 -10.52 -3.51
N TYR A 536 0.10 -11.70 -4.10
CA TYR A 536 -1.23 -12.19 -4.43
C TYR A 536 -1.37 -13.67 -4.07
N THR A 537 -2.43 -13.99 -3.33
CA THR A 537 -2.69 -15.33 -2.82
C THR A 537 -3.41 -16.24 -3.81
N GLY A 538 -3.93 -15.70 -4.93
CA GLY A 538 -4.48 -16.51 -6.02
C GLY A 538 -3.45 -16.86 -7.10
N HIS A 539 -3.94 -17.29 -8.26
CA HIS A 539 -3.12 -17.60 -9.43
C HIS A 539 -2.85 -16.35 -10.28
N TYR A 540 -1.59 -15.97 -10.45
CA TYR A 540 -1.13 -14.78 -11.18
C TYR A 540 -1.57 -14.75 -12.64
N TYR A 541 -1.46 -15.84 -13.38
CA TYR A 541 -1.93 -15.86 -14.77
C TYR A 541 -3.43 -15.59 -14.90
N ASP A 542 -4.24 -16.11 -13.96
CA ASP A 542 -5.68 -15.85 -13.94
C ASP A 542 -5.96 -14.39 -13.59
N LEU A 543 -5.27 -13.84 -12.57
CA LEU A 543 -5.36 -12.44 -12.18
C LEU A 543 -5.05 -11.50 -13.34
N LEU A 544 -3.87 -11.63 -13.96
CA LEU A 544 -3.43 -10.70 -15.00
C LEU A 544 -4.31 -10.81 -16.24
N THR A 545 -4.68 -12.02 -16.66
CA THR A 545 -5.55 -12.22 -17.83
C THR A 545 -6.95 -11.62 -17.63
N LYS A 546 -7.49 -11.72 -16.41
CA LYS A 546 -8.78 -11.14 -16.05
C LYS A 546 -8.73 -9.62 -15.92
N ILE A 547 -7.67 -9.06 -15.31
CA ILE A 547 -7.43 -7.61 -15.29
C ILE A 547 -7.30 -7.07 -16.73
N GLU A 548 -6.55 -7.76 -17.59
CA GLU A 548 -6.41 -7.36 -19.00
C GLU A 548 -7.74 -7.39 -19.75
N SER A 549 -8.54 -8.43 -19.55
CA SER A 549 -9.87 -8.56 -20.15
C SER A 549 -10.77 -7.40 -19.71
N TRP A 550 -10.85 -7.14 -18.41
CA TRP A 550 -11.62 -6.03 -17.84
C TRP A 550 -11.13 -4.67 -18.35
N ALA A 551 -9.81 -4.47 -18.42
CA ALA A 551 -9.21 -3.21 -18.88
C ALA A 551 -9.52 -2.92 -20.36
N LYS A 552 -9.56 -3.95 -21.21
CA LYS A 552 -9.91 -3.82 -22.65
C LYS A 552 -11.35 -3.37 -22.86
N GLU A 553 -12.25 -3.71 -21.95
CA GLU A 553 -13.66 -3.29 -21.99
C GLU A 553 -13.86 -1.83 -21.55
N GLN A 554 -12.87 -1.22 -20.87
CA GLN A 554 -13.02 0.14 -20.36
C GLN A 554 -12.81 1.21 -21.45
N PRO A 555 -13.74 2.18 -21.60
CA PRO A 555 -13.60 3.23 -22.60
C PRO A 555 -12.48 4.22 -22.24
N ARG A 556 -11.69 4.65 -23.22
CA ARG A 556 -10.64 5.66 -23.04
C ARG A 556 -11.18 7.00 -22.51
N LYS A 557 -12.40 7.37 -22.93
CA LYS A 557 -13.09 8.59 -22.46
C LYS A 557 -13.48 8.44 -20.99
N GLY A 558 -13.14 9.43 -20.17
CA GLY A 558 -13.44 9.41 -18.73
C GLY A 558 -12.51 8.52 -17.90
N LEU A 559 -11.46 7.94 -18.49
CA LEU A 559 -10.60 6.97 -17.79
C LEU A 559 -9.83 7.59 -16.63
N TRP A 560 -9.30 8.80 -16.80
CA TRP A 560 -8.54 9.48 -15.75
C TRP A 560 -9.45 9.88 -14.58
N GLU A 561 -10.64 10.34 -14.90
CA GLU A 561 -11.66 10.73 -13.92
C GLU A 561 -12.10 9.53 -13.07
N ARG A 562 -12.25 8.35 -13.69
CA ARG A 562 -12.56 7.12 -12.95
C ARG A 562 -11.39 6.65 -12.11
N ASN A 563 -10.17 6.68 -12.65
CA ASN A 563 -8.97 6.24 -11.95
C ASN A 563 -8.57 7.16 -10.78
N ALA A 564 -9.06 8.40 -10.77
CA ALA A 564 -8.87 9.34 -9.67
C ALA A 564 -9.83 9.11 -8.48
N ARG A 565 -10.65 8.06 -8.50
CA ARG A 565 -11.69 7.78 -7.50
C ARG A 565 -11.68 6.32 -7.08
N PHE A 566 -11.96 6.06 -5.80
CA PHE A 566 -12.13 4.70 -5.31
C PHE A 566 -13.55 4.20 -5.62
N TYR A 567 -13.63 2.99 -6.18
CA TYR A 567 -14.91 2.29 -6.35
C TYR A 567 -15.21 1.42 -5.13
N VAL A 568 -16.27 1.83 -4.44
CA VAL A 568 -16.84 1.18 -3.25
C VAL A 568 -18.26 0.73 -3.63
N PRO A 569 -18.51 -0.54 -3.94
CA PRO A 569 -19.80 -1.02 -4.44
C PRO A 569 -20.97 -0.69 -3.50
N ALA A 570 -20.76 -0.83 -2.19
CA ALA A 570 -21.78 -0.55 -1.17
C ALA A 570 -22.27 0.91 -1.18
N THR A 571 -21.45 1.86 -1.64
CA THR A 571 -21.81 3.29 -1.72
C THR A 571 -22.20 3.71 -3.12
N HIS A 572 -21.51 3.20 -4.14
CA HIS A 572 -21.66 3.67 -5.52
C HIS A 572 -22.65 2.85 -6.34
N GLY A 573 -23.07 1.67 -5.87
CA GLY A 573 -23.87 0.73 -6.64
C GLY A 573 -23.04 0.01 -7.70
N SER A 574 -23.62 -0.21 -8.88
CA SER A 574 -22.95 -0.93 -9.96
C SER A 574 -21.76 -0.16 -10.52
N TRP A 575 -20.89 -0.84 -11.27
CA TRP A 575 -19.80 -0.16 -12.00
C TRP A 575 -20.33 0.88 -12.98
N ASP A 576 -21.47 0.62 -13.62
CA ASP A 576 -22.10 1.58 -14.55
C ASP A 576 -22.60 2.84 -13.84
N ASP A 577 -23.18 2.69 -12.64
CA ASP A 577 -23.59 3.81 -11.79
C ASP A 577 -22.37 4.65 -11.38
N PHE A 578 -21.28 3.98 -10.98
CA PHE A 578 -20.02 4.65 -10.65
C PHE A 578 -19.43 5.40 -11.86
N LYS A 579 -19.40 4.78 -13.05
CA LYS A 579 -18.95 5.45 -14.28
C LYS A 579 -19.79 6.68 -14.59
N HIS A 580 -21.10 6.59 -14.41
CA HIS A 580 -22.03 7.69 -14.64
C HIS A 580 -21.81 8.82 -13.61
N LEU A 581 -21.66 8.47 -12.34
CA LEU A 581 -21.37 9.41 -11.26
C LEU A 581 -20.05 10.15 -11.49
N ALA A 582 -18.98 9.45 -11.83
CA ALA A 582 -17.67 10.06 -12.13
C ALA A 582 -17.77 11.04 -13.31
N ARG A 583 -18.55 10.69 -14.34
CA ARG A 583 -18.83 11.58 -15.48
C ARG A 583 -19.58 12.84 -15.05
N VAL A 584 -20.70 12.69 -14.33
CA VAL A 584 -21.53 13.83 -13.87
C VAL A 584 -20.73 14.75 -12.96
N GLN A 585 -19.98 14.21 -11.99
CA GLN A 585 -19.15 15.02 -11.11
C GLN A 585 -18.10 15.82 -11.89
N THR A 586 -17.48 15.20 -12.88
CA THR A 586 -16.48 15.89 -13.72
C THR A 586 -17.11 17.00 -14.56
N GLU A 587 -18.27 16.73 -15.18
CA GLU A 587 -18.98 17.72 -16.00
C GLU A 587 -19.56 18.87 -15.15
N THR A 588 -20.06 18.56 -13.94
CA THR A 588 -20.72 19.49 -13.03
C THR A 588 -19.73 20.32 -12.21
N ALA A 589 -18.54 19.78 -11.92
CA ALA A 589 -17.44 20.54 -11.31
C ALA A 589 -16.99 21.73 -12.16
N GLY A 590 -17.48 21.84 -13.41
CA GLY A 590 -17.15 22.89 -14.36
C GLY A 590 -15.68 22.82 -14.78
N PRO A 591 -15.26 23.59 -15.79
CA PRO A 591 -13.85 23.73 -16.07
C PRO A 591 -13.21 24.45 -14.88
N GLN A 592 -12.49 23.72 -14.02
CA GLN A 592 -11.32 24.32 -13.38
C GLN A 592 -10.54 24.98 -14.52
N ARG A 593 -10.32 26.29 -14.41
CA ARG A 593 -9.64 27.09 -15.43
C ARG A 593 -8.35 26.39 -15.79
N ARG A 594 -8.30 25.73 -16.96
CA ARG A 594 -7.04 25.37 -17.58
C ARG A 594 -6.20 26.66 -17.63
N PRO A 595 -4.97 26.70 -17.09
CA PRO A 595 -4.11 27.82 -17.37
C PRO A 595 -3.98 27.90 -18.89
N VAL A 596 -4.47 29.00 -19.45
CA VAL A 596 -4.37 29.26 -20.88
C VAL A 596 -2.87 29.25 -21.19
N ARG A 597 -2.42 28.30 -22.02
CA ARG A 597 -1.11 28.40 -22.68
C ARG A 597 -1.10 29.70 -23.48
N LEU A 598 -0.57 30.77 -22.90
CA LEU A 598 -0.14 31.92 -23.65
C LEU A 598 1.04 31.44 -24.51
N GLY A 599 0.77 31.24 -25.80
CA GLY A 599 1.84 31.02 -26.77
C GLY A 599 2.82 32.21 -26.78
N PRO A 600 4.06 32.05 -27.27
CA PRO A 600 5.15 33.03 -27.12
C PRO A 600 4.98 34.36 -27.88
N GLY A 601 3.77 34.72 -28.32
CA GLY A 601 3.50 35.87 -29.19
C GLY A 601 2.78 37.05 -28.53
N ALA A 602 2.31 36.94 -27.29
CA ALA A 602 1.42 37.95 -26.70
C ALA A 602 2.12 38.99 -25.78
N ALA A 603 3.44 38.97 -25.67
CA ALA A 603 4.21 39.90 -24.81
C ALA A 603 4.73 41.16 -25.52
N ARG A 604 4.18 41.56 -26.68
CA ARG A 604 4.68 42.73 -27.46
C ARG A 604 3.67 43.84 -27.74
N ARG A 605 2.55 43.92 -27.03
CA ARG A 605 1.53 44.97 -27.27
C ARG A 605 1.04 45.71 -26.01
N ARG A 606 1.91 45.98 -25.04
CA ARG A 606 1.59 46.85 -23.88
C ARG A 606 2.70 47.83 -23.46
N GLU A 607 3.50 48.33 -24.40
CA GLU A 607 4.48 49.41 -24.13
C GLU A 607 4.35 50.65 -25.04
N ARG A 608 3.22 50.84 -25.71
CA ARG A 608 2.99 52.06 -26.51
C ARG A 608 1.60 52.63 -26.27
N LEU A 609 1.35 53.18 -25.08
CA LEU A 609 0.29 54.19 -24.88
C LEU A 609 0.33 54.84 -23.49
N VAL A 610 1.46 55.45 -23.10
CA VAL A 610 1.48 56.60 -22.16
C VAL A 610 2.66 57.52 -22.51
N ARG A 611 2.42 58.42 -23.48
CA ARG A 611 3.12 59.71 -23.66
C ARG A 611 2.30 60.53 -24.66
N VAL A 612 1.29 61.23 -24.15
CA VAL A 612 0.94 62.64 -24.43
C VAL A 612 0.26 63.15 -23.17
#